data_AF-A0A524FVN2-F1
#
_entry.id   AF-A0A524FVN2-F1
#
_cell.length_a   1.000
_cell.length_b   1.000
_cell.length_c   1.000
_cell.angle_alpha   90.00
_cell.angle_beta   90.00
_cell.angle_gamma   90.00
#
_symmetry.space_group_name_H-M   'P 1'
#
loop_
_entity.id
_entity.type
_entity.pdbx_description
1 polymer ?
#
loop_
_entity_poly.entity_id
_entity_poly.type
_entity_poly.pdbx_seq_one_letter_code
_entity_poly.pdbx_strand_id
1 'polypeptide(L)'
;MSKKIYVCKECGYVFPEELSQIIESHTRVFCERCGNPFTLGAVSFKDGTTETKERTKTSKKKISGKNSTLESLIIKLNLITWIPILIVSIIMLFISNLDFFFIGIAGILISLYDLKFISSKIKKKRYNDIVLDAICFGILGCIIFGTGVLLLIKGVLLLIYIASQSAEEPLYVFGLKMKNSLNNFSAFGGIIIIILAFNAINRVINNIPPGVIVVSISFAVFAIIIDLIFRSKIKKKQEFDILDSVGIIFIGIIGCFFAASGIFILLKGVIIFLLLFGNPPEEPLFVEKTIEAPAKIIEAPIKKTPPKEKPIGGDQKEETKEPVIIGEKKPFIEEKKIVIPKEEKEKEIELRLHESLLPVKDEKDKKLVKEYFSKIFTLLSKDLRNHIKDLKISDKDKKELLNELAFLTKEEQIKYIEAIINLYQEQLPLKLIERIRSLPNIKPEHLFKIAEQLKFMDFEEQEKFVQYLENNA
;
A
#
# COMPACT_ATOMS: atom_id res chain seq x y z
N MET A 1 49.96 -5.23 41.21
CA MET A 1 49.67 -4.34 40.06
C MET A 1 48.73 -3.24 40.54
N SER A 2 49.13 -1.98 40.45
CA SER A 2 48.27 -0.84 40.80
C SER A 2 47.18 -0.69 39.73
N LYS A 3 45.90 -0.78 40.14
CA LYS A 3 44.76 -0.61 39.23
C LYS A 3 44.67 0.85 38.80
N LYS A 4 44.64 1.11 37.48
CA LYS A 4 44.40 2.45 36.93
C LYS A 4 42.90 2.74 36.93
N ILE A 5 42.53 3.91 37.42
CA ILE A 5 41.14 4.38 37.45
C ILE A 5 40.95 5.34 36.28
N TYR A 6 39.97 5.07 35.42
CA TYR A 6 39.62 5.92 34.28
C TYR A 6 38.40 6.77 34.60
N VAL A 7 38.45 8.06 34.28
CA VAL A 7 37.39 9.03 34.58
C VAL A 7 37.02 9.80 33.32
N CYS A 8 35.72 9.95 33.07
CA CYS A 8 35.20 10.75 31.97
C CYS A 8 35.54 12.23 32.18
N LYS A 9 36.21 12.86 31.21
CA LYS A 9 36.57 14.29 31.27
C LYS A 9 35.37 15.24 31.32
N GLU A 10 34.26 14.84 30.73
CA GLU A 10 33.08 15.71 30.56
C GLU A 10 32.17 15.73 31.78
N CYS A 11 31.95 14.57 32.42
CA CYS A 11 30.98 14.46 33.51
C CYS A 11 31.55 13.88 34.81
N GLY A 12 32.87 13.61 34.87
CA GLY A 12 33.53 13.05 36.05
C GLY A 12 33.14 11.61 36.39
N TYR A 13 32.41 10.93 35.51
CA TYR A 13 31.98 9.54 35.73
C TYR A 13 33.19 8.59 35.75
N VAL A 14 33.30 7.78 36.80
CA VAL A 14 34.37 6.79 36.96
C VAL A 14 33.95 5.50 36.26
N PHE A 15 34.76 5.03 35.33
CA PHE A 15 34.44 3.81 34.57
C PHE A 15 34.62 2.56 35.46
N PRO A 16 33.66 1.60 35.42
CA PRO A 16 33.81 0.32 36.08
C PRO A 16 34.98 -0.49 35.48
N GLU A 17 35.52 -1.41 36.28
CA GLU A 17 36.77 -2.14 35.96
C GLU A 17 36.70 -2.94 34.65
N GLU A 18 35.51 -3.41 34.28
CA GLU A 18 35.26 -4.11 33.01
C GLU A 18 35.53 -3.23 31.79
N LEU A 19 35.14 -1.95 31.87
CA LEU A 19 35.37 -0.98 30.80
C LEU A 19 36.83 -0.52 30.78
N SER A 20 37.51 -0.51 31.93
CA SER A 20 38.95 -0.21 32.01
C SER A 20 39.78 -1.18 31.17
N GLN A 21 39.47 -2.48 31.20
CA GLN A 21 40.15 -3.48 30.38
C GLN A 21 39.92 -3.24 28.88
N ILE A 22 38.71 -2.83 28.49
CA ILE A 22 38.36 -2.53 27.10
C ILE A 22 39.06 -1.25 26.61
N ILE A 23 39.17 -0.24 27.46
CA ILE A 23 39.92 0.99 27.19
C ILE A 23 41.40 0.68 26.97
N GLU A 24 42.00 -0.17 27.83
CA GLU A 24 43.39 -0.63 27.67
C GLU A 24 43.60 -1.44 26.39
N SER A 25 42.58 -2.16 25.91
CA SER A 25 42.59 -2.86 24.62
C SER A 25 42.48 -1.95 23.39
N HIS A 26 42.48 -0.63 23.57
CA HIS A 26 42.36 0.39 22.50
C HIS A 26 41.04 0.31 21.71
N THR A 27 39.97 -0.19 22.36
CA THR A 27 38.62 -0.19 21.80
C THR A 27 37.86 1.05 22.27
N ARG A 28 37.11 1.71 21.38
CA ARG A 28 36.36 2.93 21.73
C ARG A 28 35.22 2.61 22.71
N VAL A 29 35.25 3.22 23.89
CA VAL A 29 34.21 3.11 24.93
C VAL A 29 33.50 4.46 25.07
N PHE A 30 32.19 4.44 25.28
CA PHE A 30 31.37 5.63 25.50
C PHE A 30 30.99 5.75 26.98
N CYS A 31 30.87 6.98 27.48
CA CYS A 31 30.38 7.21 28.83
C CYS A 31 28.89 6.86 28.93
N GLU A 32 28.52 5.99 29.86
CA GLU A 32 27.11 5.58 30.08
C GLU A 32 26.21 6.74 30.54
N ARG A 33 26.80 7.79 31.13
CA ARG A 33 26.05 8.93 31.67
C ARG A 33 25.83 10.05 30.66
N CYS A 34 26.84 10.39 29.86
CA CYS A 34 26.77 11.53 28.92
C CYS A 34 26.88 11.14 27.45
N GLY A 35 27.14 9.87 27.13
CA GLY A 35 27.25 9.36 25.75
C GLY A 35 28.52 9.79 25.01
N ASN A 36 29.39 10.61 25.61
CA ASN A 36 30.62 11.06 24.94
C ASN A 36 31.69 9.95 24.86
N PRO A 37 32.43 9.84 23.75
CA PRO A 37 33.48 8.85 23.59
C PRO A 37 34.65 9.16 24.51
N PHE A 38 35.23 8.11 25.09
CA PHE A 38 36.42 8.23 25.92
C PHE A 38 37.65 8.55 25.05
N THR A 39 38.41 9.57 25.44
CA THR A 39 39.62 10.02 24.74
C THR A 39 40.83 10.06 25.67
N LEU A 40 41.85 9.27 25.35
CA LEU A 40 43.18 9.36 25.93
C LEU A 40 44.08 10.15 24.97
N GLY A 41 44.80 11.15 25.50
CA GLY A 41 45.75 11.91 24.69
C GLY A 41 46.80 10.98 24.08
N ALA A 42 47.04 11.12 22.77
CA ALA A 42 48.00 10.37 21.96
C ALA A 42 47.66 8.91 21.59
N VAL A 43 46.41 8.44 21.77
CA VAL A 43 46.02 7.07 21.41
C VAL A 43 44.82 7.07 20.46
N SER A 44 44.93 6.37 19.32
CA SER A 44 43.81 6.14 18.39
C SER A 44 43.06 4.86 18.76
N PHE A 45 41.74 4.99 18.97
CA PHE A 45 40.87 3.86 19.31
C PHE A 45 40.25 3.25 18.05
N LYS A 46 40.16 1.92 18.02
CA LYS A 46 39.41 1.17 16.99
C LYS A 46 37.92 1.11 17.35
N ASP A 47 37.07 1.21 16.34
CA ASP A 47 35.63 1.02 16.50
C ASP A 47 35.34 -0.45 16.87
N GLY A 48 34.76 -0.66 18.05
CA GLY A 48 34.43 -2.00 18.53
C GLY A 48 33.34 -2.62 17.67
N THR A 49 33.59 -3.81 17.12
CA THR A 49 32.56 -4.64 16.48
C THR A 49 31.58 -5.10 17.55
N THR A 50 30.46 -4.41 17.66
CA THR A 50 29.32 -4.88 18.45
C THR A 50 28.65 -6.00 17.64
N GLU A 51 28.91 -7.25 18.00
CA GLU A 51 27.98 -8.34 17.67
C GLU A 51 26.65 -8.04 18.39
N THR A 52 25.74 -7.37 17.69
CA THR A 52 24.36 -7.23 18.12
C THR A 52 23.74 -8.62 18.06
N LYS A 53 23.85 -9.39 19.15
CA LYS A 53 23.06 -10.60 19.36
C LYS A 53 21.59 -10.17 19.53
N GLU A 54 20.91 -9.94 18.42
CA GLU A 54 19.46 -9.98 18.37
C GLU A 54 19.02 -11.34 18.89
N ARG A 55 18.43 -11.37 20.08
CA ARG A 55 17.72 -12.54 20.60
C ARG A 55 16.44 -12.73 19.78
N THR A 56 16.58 -13.32 18.60
CA THR A 56 15.48 -14.03 17.95
C THR A 56 15.19 -15.28 18.79
N LYS A 57 14.16 -15.19 19.65
CA LYS A 57 13.46 -16.39 20.10
C LYS A 57 12.65 -16.92 18.92
N THR A 58 13.32 -17.62 18.02
CA THR A 58 12.71 -18.69 17.23
C THR A 58 13.79 -19.76 17.08
N SER A 59 13.45 -20.97 17.53
CA SER A 59 14.20 -22.19 17.28
C SER A 59 14.29 -22.44 15.77
N LYS A 60 15.20 -21.74 15.08
CA LYS A 60 15.60 -22.07 13.71
C LYS A 60 16.81 -22.97 13.79
N LYS A 61 16.54 -24.26 13.68
CA LYS A 61 17.52 -25.31 13.40
C LYS A 61 18.36 -24.83 12.19
N LYS A 62 19.68 -24.84 12.36
CA LYS A 62 20.69 -24.45 11.36
C LYS A 62 20.41 -25.06 9.98
N ILE A 63 19.93 -24.24 9.04
CA ILE A 63 20.05 -24.46 7.58
C ILE A 63 20.66 -23.18 6.98
N SER A 64 21.80 -22.70 7.49
CA SER A 64 22.37 -21.40 7.08
C SER A 64 23.47 -21.49 6.01
N GLY A 65 23.83 -22.69 5.52
CA GLY A 65 24.91 -22.84 4.53
C GLY A 65 24.47 -22.78 3.07
N LYS A 66 23.24 -23.20 2.74
CA LYS A 66 22.81 -23.45 1.35
C LYS A 66 22.05 -22.28 0.71
N ASN A 67 21.49 -21.37 1.51
CA ASN A 67 20.64 -20.29 0.99
C ASN A 67 21.43 -19.09 0.47
N SER A 68 22.64 -18.84 1.00
CA SER A 68 23.51 -17.75 0.53
C SER A 68 24.09 -18.01 -0.87
N THR A 69 24.31 -19.28 -1.24
CA THR A 69 24.82 -19.65 -2.56
C THR A 69 23.74 -19.50 -3.64
N LEU A 70 22.51 -19.94 -3.37
CA LEU A 70 21.37 -19.78 -4.29
C LEU A 70 21.04 -18.31 -4.55
N GLU A 71 21.00 -17.48 -3.50
CA GLU A 71 20.75 -16.05 -3.64
C GLU A 71 21.82 -15.37 -4.49
N SER A 72 23.09 -15.71 -4.27
CA SER A 72 24.22 -15.21 -5.08
C SER A 72 24.08 -15.62 -6.55
N LEU A 73 23.69 -16.87 -6.84
CA LEU A 73 23.46 -17.33 -8.20
C LEU A 73 22.30 -16.58 -8.88
N ILE A 74 21.19 -16.35 -8.17
CA ILE A 74 20.04 -15.58 -8.69
C ILE A 74 20.47 -14.16 -9.05
N ILE A 75 21.25 -13.50 -8.18
CA ILE A 75 21.72 -12.12 -8.43
C ILE A 75 22.66 -12.06 -9.63
N LYS A 76 23.62 -12.99 -9.74
CA LYS A 76 24.55 -13.06 -10.88
C LYS A 76 23.81 -13.33 -12.19
N LEU A 77 22.90 -14.31 -12.19
CA LEU A 77 22.12 -14.68 -13.36
C LEU A 77 21.24 -13.51 -13.82
N ASN A 78 20.64 -12.78 -12.88
CA ASN A 78 19.79 -11.62 -13.15
C ASN A 78 20.49 -10.48 -13.93
N LEU A 79 21.81 -10.36 -13.85
CA LEU A 79 22.57 -9.36 -14.62
C LEU A 79 22.63 -9.72 -16.11
N ILE A 80 22.64 -11.02 -16.43
CA ILE A 80 22.96 -11.54 -17.77
C ILE A 80 21.70 -11.97 -18.53
N THR A 81 20.61 -12.41 -17.86
CA THR A 81 19.48 -13.11 -18.51
C THR A 81 18.84 -12.42 -19.70
N TRP A 82 18.70 -11.09 -19.67
CA TRP A 82 18.02 -10.33 -20.70
C TRP A 82 18.90 -10.08 -21.94
N ILE A 83 20.23 -10.18 -21.81
CA ILE A 83 21.19 -9.78 -22.85
C ILE A 83 21.04 -10.65 -24.11
N PRO A 84 21.06 -12.00 -24.03
CA PRO A 84 20.96 -12.84 -25.23
C PRO A 84 19.64 -12.68 -25.95
N ILE A 85 18.53 -12.60 -25.20
CA ILE A 85 17.19 -12.37 -25.77
C ILE A 85 17.19 -11.03 -26.51
N LEU A 86 17.72 -9.95 -25.91
CA LEU A 86 17.73 -8.64 -26.55
C LEU A 86 18.60 -8.61 -27.81
N ILE A 87 19.82 -9.17 -27.77
CA ILE A 87 20.73 -9.20 -28.92
C ILE A 87 20.07 -9.92 -30.10
N VAL A 88 19.55 -11.14 -29.86
CA VAL A 88 18.87 -11.91 -30.91
C VAL A 88 17.65 -11.15 -31.43
N SER A 89 16.87 -10.52 -30.55
CA SER A 89 15.69 -9.76 -30.94
C SER A 89 16.01 -8.56 -31.82
N ILE A 90 17.10 -7.83 -31.51
CA ILE A 90 17.57 -6.70 -32.33
C ILE A 90 18.01 -7.21 -33.70
N ILE A 91 18.79 -8.29 -33.77
CA ILE A 91 19.22 -8.90 -35.05
C ILE A 91 18.00 -9.28 -35.89
N MET A 92 16.98 -9.89 -35.27
CA MET A 92 15.75 -10.33 -35.96
C MET A 92 14.94 -9.17 -36.55
N LEU A 93 14.98 -7.97 -35.94
CA LEU A 93 14.33 -6.78 -36.50
C LEU A 93 14.97 -6.28 -37.80
N PHE A 94 16.28 -6.53 -38.00
CA PHE A 94 17.00 -6.08 -39.19
C PHE A 94 16.91 -7.06 -40.37
N ILE A 95 16.39 -8.27 -40.15
CA ILE A 95 16.16 -9.22 -41.24
C ILE A 95 14.89 -8.77 -41.97
N SER A 96 14.96 -8.58 -43.30
CA SER A 96 13.84 -8.17 -44.16
C SER A 96 12.76 -9.24 -44.35
N ASN A 97 12.39 -9.95 -43.29
CA ASN A 97 11.32 -10.92 -43.27
C ASN A 97 10.37 -10.59 -42.12
N LEU A 98 9.10 -10.41 -42.48
CA LEU A 98 8.02 -10.04 -41.57
C LEU A 98 7.85 -11.05 -40.41
N ASP A 99 8.16 -12.33 -40.63
CA ASP A 99 8.12 -13.37 -39.60
C ASP A 99 9.14 -13.10 -38.48
N PHE A 100 10.37 -12.71 -38.85
CA PHE A 100 11.42 -12.38 -37.89
C PHE A 100 11.17 -11.04 -37.21
N PHE A 101 10.52 -10.10 -37.90
CA PHE A 101 10.14 -8.82 -37.32
C PHE A 101 9.24 -8.99 -36.08
N PHE A 102 8.18 -9.79 -36.16
CA PHE A 102 7.30 -10.03 -35.00
C PHE A 102 7.99 -10.80 -33.87
N ILE A 103 8.86 -11.76 -34.21
CA ILE A 103 9.70 -12.47 -33.22
C ILE A 103 10.62 -11.47 -32.51
N GLY A 104 11.22 -10.53 -33.24
CA GLY A 104 12.06 -9.46 -32.70
C GLY A 104 11.29 -8.53 -31.76
N ILE A 105 10.08 -8.11 -32.13
CA ILE A 105 9.21 -7.30 -31.26
C ILE A 105 8.88 -8.06 -29.97
N ALA A 106 8.44 -9.31 -30.08
CA ALA A 106 8.12 -10.14 -28.93
C ALA A 106 9.32 -10.26 -27.98
N GLY A 107 10.51 -10.54 -28.50
CA GLY A 107 11.71 -10.69 -27.68
C GLY A 107 12.17 -9.38 -27.03
N ILE A 108 12.03 -8.23 -27.70
CA ILE A 108 12.26 -6.92 -27.06
C ILE A 108 11.29 -6.69 -25.91
N LEU A 109 10.00 -6.99 -26.09
CA LEU A 109 9.00 -6.85 -25.03
C LEU A 109 9.32 -7.75 -23.83
N ILE A 110 9.74 -9.00 -24.07
CA ILE A 110 10.19 -9.93 -23.02
C ILE A 110 11.41 -9.35 -22.28
N SER A 111 12.44 -8.89 -23.00
CA SER A 111 13.64 -8.31 -22.39
C SER A 111 13.34 -7.04 -21.60
N LEU A 112 12.47 -6.17 -22.10
CA LEU A 112 12.03 -4.96 -21.38
C LEU A 112 11.25 -5.30 -20.11
N TYR A 113 10.41 -6.34 -20.15
CA TYR A 113 9.71 -6.81 -18.96
C TYR A 113 10.69 -7.40 -17.94
N ASP A 114 11.64 -8.25 -18.36
CA ASP A 114 12.67 -8.79 -17.46
C ASP A 114 13.45 -7.66 -16.79
N LEU A 115 13.94 -6.68 -17.56
CA LEU A 115 14.69 -5.54 -17.04
C LEU A 115 13.88 -4.67 -16.07
N LYS A 116 12.69 -4.22 -16.47
CA LYS A 116 11.91 -3.23 -15.70
C LYS A 116 11.19 -3.85 -14.50
N PHE A 117 10.70 -5.08 -14.63
CA PHE A 117 9.85 -5.71 -13.63
C PHE A 117 10.55 -6.80 -12.83
N ILE A 118 10.99 -7.88 -13.50
CA ILE A 118 11.55 -9.06 -12.83
C ILE A 118 12.87 -8.70 -12.14
N SER A 119 13.81 -8.13 -12.89
CA SER A 119 15.14 -7.74 -12.44
C SER A 119 15.09 -6.66 -11.35
N SER A 120 14.17 -5.70 -11.48
CA SER A 120 13.89 -4.69 -10.46
C SER A 120 13.41 -5.30 -9.14
N LYS A 121 12.49 -6.27 -9.20
CA LYS A 121 11.97 -6.95 -8.01
C LYS A 121 12.98 -7.91 -7.36
N ILE A 122 13.84 -8.55 -8.15
CA ILE A 122 14.98 -9.33 -7.64
C ILE A 122 15.93 -8.44 -6.85
N LYS A 123 16.28 -7.26 -7.37
CA LYS A 123 17.12 -6.27 -6.65
C LYS A 123 16.49 -5.83 -5.33
N LYS A 124 15.16 -5.74 -5.27
CA LYS A 124 14.39 -5.42 -4.06
C LYS A 124 14.10 -6.63 -3.16
N LYS A 125 14.66 -7.81 -3.47
CA LYS A 125 14.41 -9.10 -2.77
C LYS A 125 12.92 -9.49 -2.67
N ARG A 126 12.08 -9.01 -3.60
CA ARG A 126 10.64 -9.34 -3.67
C ARG A 126 10.41 -10.53 -4.59
N TYR A 127 10.99 -11.68 -4.24
CA TYR A 127 10.95 -12.88 -5.08
C TYR A 127 9.54 -13.47 -5.24
N ASN A 128 8.72 -13.36 -4.19
CA ASN A 128 7.37 -13.95 -4.13
C ASN A 128 6.44 -13.42 -5.23
N ASP A 129 6.68 -12.21 -5.74
CA ASP A 129 5.79 -11.55 -6.69
C ASP A 129 6.10 -11.87 -8.16
N ILE A 130 7.15 -12.66 -8.45
CA ILE A 130 7.73 -12.81 -9.80
C ILE A 130 8.09 -14.24 -10.19
N VAL A 131 7.73 -15.24 -9.37
CA VAL A 131 8.16 -16.62 -9.62
C VAL A 131 7.63 -17.16 -10.93
N LEU A 132 6.30 -17.08 -11.11
CA LEU A 132 5.68 -17.55 -12.33
C LEU A 132 6.02 -16.65 -13.51
N ASP A 133 6.17 -15.35 -13.29
CA ASP A 133 6.54 -14.41 -14.35
C ASP A 133 7.83 -14.87 -15.05
N ALA A 134 8.90 -15.10 -14.27
CA ALA A 134 10.19 -15.53 -14.84
C ALA A 134 10.10 -16.88 -15.56
N ILE A 135 9.34 -17.85 -15.02
CA ILE A 135 9.14 -19.15 -15.66
C ILE A 135 8.37 -18.98 -16.98
N CYS A 136 7.23 -18.28 -16.96
CA CYS A 136 6.38 -18.12 -18.14
C CYS A 136 7.07 -17.31 -19.24
N PHE A 137 7.77 -16.22 -18.90
CA PHE A 137 8.60 -15.50 -19.89
C PHE A 137 9.79 -16.32 -20.36
N GLY A 138 10.36 -17.18 -19.51
CA GLY A 138 11.38 -18.14 -19.92
C GLY A 138 10.86 -19.08 -21.00
N ILE A 139 9.67 -19.66 -20.80
CA ILE A 139 9.00 -20.52 -21.79
C ILE A 139 8.72 -19.77 -23.09
N LEU A 140 8.15 -18.56 -23.02
CA LEU A 140 7.91 -17.73 -24.21
C LEU A 140 9.21 -17.35 -24.92
N GLY A 141 10.27 -17.02 -24.17
CA GLY A 141 11.59 -16.72 -24.71
C GLY A 141 12.26 -17.92 -25.37
N CYS A 142 11.93 -19.16 -24.96
CA CYS A 142 12.46 -20.36 -25.63
C CYS A 142 11.95 -20.49 -27.07
N ILE A 143 10.78 -19.93 -27.39
CA ILE A 143 10.26 -19.86 -28.77
C ILE A 143 11.18 -18.98 -29.64
N ILE A 144 11.89 -18.03 -29.03
CA ILE A 144 12.87 -17.14 -29.69
C ILE A 144 14.23 -17.85 -29.71
N PHE A 145 14.33 -18.90 -30.52
CA PHE A 145 15.57 -19.65 -30.76
C PHE A 145 16.25 -20.18 -29.48
N GLY A 146 15.48 -20.55 -28.46
CA GLY A 146 16.00 -21.07 -27.19
C GLY A 146 16.66 -20.02 -26.29
N THR A 147 16.64 -18.73 -26.64
CA THR A 147 17.29 -17.67 -25.84
C THR A 147 16.65 -17.50 -24.46
N GLY A 148 15.39 -17.89 -24.29
CA GLY A 148 14.68 -17.89 -23.01
C GLY A 148 15.18 -18.90 -21.96
N VAL A 149 16.06 -19.85 -22.31
CA VAL A 149 16.54 -20.88 -21.36
C VAL A 149 17.19 -20.26 -20.12
N LEU A 150 17.95 -19.17 -20.26
CA LEU A 150 18.56 -18.49 -19.11
C LEU A 150 17.52 -17.87 -18.18
N LEU A 151 16.46 -17.29 -18.76
CA LEU A 151 15.34 -16.72 -18.00
C LEU A 151 14.51 -17.82 -17.34
N LEU A 152 14.36 -18.98 -17.99
CA LEU A 152 13.72 -20.16 -17.41
C LEU A 152 14.52 -20.71 -16.23
N ILE A 153 15.84 -20.88 -16.37
CA ILE A 153 16.74 -21.30 -15.27
C ILE A 153 16.61 -20.33 -14.10
N LYS A 154 16.57 -19.02 -14.37
CA LYS A 154 16.34 -17.99 -13.34
C LYS A 154 14.99 -18.17 -12.64
N GLY A 155 13.93 -18.43 -13.39
CA GLY A 155 12.61 -18.75 -12.83
C GLY A 155 12.60 -19.99 -11.95
N VAL A 156 13.26 -21.07 -12.39
CA VAL A 156 13.39 -22.32 -11.62
C VAL A 156 14.20 -22.10 -10.34
N LEU A 157 15.29 -21.33 -10.39
CA LEU A 157 16.07 -20.99 -9.20
C LEU A 157 15.26 -20.15 -8.20
N LEU A 158 14.45 -19.20 -8.67
CA LEU A 158 13.53 -18.43 -7.83
C LEU A 158 12.49 -19.35 -7.16
N LEU A 159 11.94 -20.30 -7.90
CA LEU A 159 10.99 -21.28 -7.39
C LEU A 159 11.63 -22.16 -6.30
N ILE A 160 12.84 -22.68 -6.53
CA ILE A 160 13.58 -23.49 -5.56
C ILE A 160 13.90 -22.67 -4.30
N TYR A 161 14.33 -21.41 -4.48
CA TYR A 161 14.63 -20.52 -3.36
C TYR A 161 13.40 -20.22 -2.51
N ILE A 162 12.24 -19.99 -3.14
CA ILE A 162 11.00 -19.75 -2.40
C ILE A 162 10.50 -21.04 -1.74
N ALA A 163 10.52 -22.17 -2.44
CA ALA A 163 10.14 -23.45 -1.86
C ALA A 163 11.03 -23.82 -0.66
N SER A 164 12.32 -23.48 -0.68
CA SER A 164 13.22 -23.74 0.45
C SER A 164 12.99 -22.82 1.65
N GLN A 165 12.45 -21.61 1.44
CA GLN A 165 12.04 -20.70 2.53
C GLN A 165 10.63 -20.95 3.03
N SER A 166 9.73 -21.39 2.15
CA SER A 166 8.31 -21.61 2.40
C SER A 166 8.00 -23.02 2.94
N ALA A 167 8.99 -23.79 3.39
CA ALA A 167 8.78 -25.13 3.93
C ALA A 167 7.80 -25.17 5.13
N GLU A 168 7.59 -24.03 5.80
CA GLU A 168 6.66 -23.87 6.93
C GLU A 168 5.40 -23.06 6.55
N GLU A 169 5.28 -22.53 5.33
CA GLU A 169 4.13 -21.73 4.92
C GLU A 169 2.96 -22.62 4.45
N PRO A 170 1.69 -22.27 4.76
CA PRO A 170 0.53 -22.98 4.24
C PRO A 170 0.50 -22.95 2.71
N LEU A 171 0.11 -24.08 2.08
CA LEU A 171 -0.03 -24.19 0.62
C LEU A 171 -0.92 -23.09 0.02
N TYR A 172 -1.92 -22.63 0.77
CA TYR A 172 -2.78 -21.52 0.38
C TYR A 172 -2.00 -20.22 0.14
N VAL A 173 -1.07 -19.89 1.04
CA VAL A 173 -0.24 -18.67 0.95
C VAL A 173 0.66 -18.75 -0.27
N PHE A 174 1.23 -19.92 -0.54
CA PHE A 174 1.99 -20.16 -1.76
C PHE A 174 1.13 -20.00 -3.02
N GLY A 175 -0.08 -20.55 -3.02
CA GLY A 175 -1.05 -20.38 -4.11
C GLY A 175 -1.43 -18.91 -4.34
N LEU A 176 -1.60 -18.11 -3.27
CA LEU A 176 -1.84 -16.67 -3.37
C LEU A 176 -0.67 -15.92 -4.03
N LYS A 177 0.58 -16.27 -3.68
CA LYS A 177 1.79 -15.71 -4.31
C LYS A 177 1.82 -16.03 -5.81
N MET A 178 1.55 -17.29 -6.17
CA MET A 178 1.46 -17.73 -7.56
C MET A 178 0.37 -17.00 -8.34
N LYS A 179 -0.83 -16.90 -7.77
CA LYS A 179 -1.94 -16.15 -8.34
C LYS A 179 -1.57 -14.68 -8.58
N ASN A 180 -0.90 -14.04 -7.63
CA ASN A 180 -0.50 -12.63 -7.74
C ASN A 180 0.56 -12.40 -8.83
N SER A 181 1.53 -13.30 -8.96
CA SER A 181 2.49 -13.29 -10.06
C SER A 181 1.73 -13.39 -11.40
N LEU A 182 0.91 -14.44 -11.55
CA LEU A 182 0.20 -14.70 -12.79
C LEU A 182 -0.83 -13.63 -13.16
N ASN A 183 -1.44 -12.97 -12.18
CA ASN A 183 -2.35 -11.85 -12.41
C ASN A 183 -1.64 -10.59 -12.94
N ASN A 184 -0.33 -10.44 -12.72
CA ASN A 184 0.44 -9.37 -13.36
C ASN A 184 0.90 -9.73 -14.77
N PHE A 185 1.11 -11.03 -15.01
CA PHE A 185 1.67 -11.56 -16.23
C PHE A 185 0.63 -11.89 -17.33
N SER A 186 -0.49 -12.50 -16.96
CA SER A 186 -1.45 -13.15 -17.88
C SER A 186 -1.81 -12.35 -19.12
N ALA A 187 -2.33 -11.12 -18.96
CA ALA A 187 -2.63 -10.24 -20.09
C ALA A 187 -1.41 -9.95 -20.99
N PHE A 188 -0.24 -9.67 -20.40
CA PHE A 188 0.97 -9.35 -21.16
C PHE A 188 1.53 -10.57 -21.90
N GLY A 189 1.51 -11.75 -21.25
CA GLY A 189 1.83 -13.02 -21.88
C GLY A 189 0.91 -13.32 -23.08
N GLY A 190 -0.39 -13.05 -22.94
CA GLY A 190 -1.37 -13.18 -24.04
C GLY A 190 -1.05 -12.26 -25.22
N ILE A 191 -0.69 -10.99 -24.97
CA ILE A 191 -0.27 -10.04 -26.02
C ILE A 191 0.97 -10.58 -26.77
N ILE A 192 1.96 -11.11 -26.06
CA ILE A 192 3.15 -11.70 -26.69
C ILE A 192 2.79 -12.91 -27.54
N ILE A 193 1.91 -13.78 -27.07
CA ILE A 193 1.43 -14.93 -27.86
C ILE A 193 0.75 -14.46 -29.13
N ILE A 194 -0.09 -13.41 -29.07
CA ILE A 194 -0.74 -12.85 -30.27
C ILE A 194 0.30 -12.35 -31.28
N ILE A 195 1.33 -11.63 -30.81
CA ILE A 195 2.42 -11.13 -31.67
C ILE A 195 3.17 -12.30 -32.32
N LEU A 196 3.53 -13.33 -31.54
CA LEU A 196 4.22 -14.51 -32.05
C LEU A 196 3.36 -15.32 -33.03
N ALA A 197 2.05 -15.41 -32.78
CA ALA A 197 1.10 -16.11 -33.62
C ALA A 197 0.90 -15.46 -34.99
N PHE A 198 1.16 -14.16 -35.11
CA PHE A 198 1.01 -13.44 -36.38
C PHE A 198 1.91 -14.01 -37.49
N ASN A 199 3.11 -14.47 -37.14
CA ASN A 199 3.99 -15.21 -38.03
C ASN A 199 3.33 -16.51 -38.54
N ALA A 200 2.78 -17.32 -37.62
CA ALA A 200 2.12 -18.57 -37.99
C ALA A 200 0.90 -18.32 -38.91
N ILE A 201 0.16 -17.24 -38.67
CA ILE A 201 -1.00 -16.88 -39.48
C ILE A 201 -0.60 -16.53 -40.90
N ASN A 202 0.47 -15.78 -41.13
CA ASN A 202 0.91 -15.45 -42.48
C ASN A 202 1.18 -16.70 -43.35
N ARG A 203 1.58 -17.82 -42.73
CA ARG A 203 1.80 -19.09 -43.43
C ARG A 203 0.50 -19.84 -43.75
N VAL A 204 -0.54 -19.64 -42.95
CA VAL A 204 -1.80 -20.39 -43.02
C VAL A 204 -2.95 -19.53 -43.60
N ILE A 205 -2.74 -18.23 -43.80
CA ILE A 205 -3.78 -17.26 -44.19
C ILE A 205 -4.48 -17.64 -45.50
N ASN A 206 -3.79 -18.32 -46.40
CA ASN A 206 -4.36 -18.77 -47.67
C ASN A 206 -5.39 -19.90 -47.50
N ASN A 207 -5.40 -20.61 -46.37
CA ASN A 207 -6.26 -21.77 -46.11
C ASN A 207 -7.42 -21.47 -45.16
N ILE A 208 -7.42 -20.30 -44.50
CA ILE A 208 -8.43 -19.94 -43.51
C ILE A 208 -9.21 -18.72 -44.00
N PRO A 209 -10.55 -18.76 -44.02
CA PRO A 209 -11.35 -17.59 -44.39
C PRO A 209 -10.99 -16.39 -43.51
N PRO A 210 -10.76 -15.19 -44.09
CA PRO A 210 -10.30 -14.01 -43.35
C PRO A 210 -11.24 -13.63 -42.20
N GLY A 211 -12.55 -13.87 -42.35
CA GLY A 211 -13.54 -13.64 -41.30
C GLY A 211 -13.28 -14.46 -40.02
N VAL A 212 -12.82 -15.71 -40.16
CA VAL A 212 -12.50 -16.58 -39.00
C VAL A 212 -11.29 -16.02 -38.24
N ILE A 213 -10.29 -15.51 -38.94
CA ILE A 213 -9.09 -14.91 -38.34
C ILE A 213 -9.48 -13.65 -37.55
N VAL A 214 -10.26 -12.75 -38.16
CA VAL A 214 -10.68 -11.50 -37.51
C VAL A 214 -11.52 -11.78 -36.26
N VAL A 215 -12.47 -12.72 -36.34
CA VAL A 215 -13.30 -13.12 -35.19
C VAL A 215 -12.44 -13.72 -34.07
N SER A 216 -11.49 -14.59 -34.42
CA SER A 216 -10.61 -15.25 -33.43
C SER A 216 -9.71 -14.24 -32.73
N ILE A 217 -9.09 -13.31 -33.47
CA ILE A 217 -8.28 -12.22 -32.90
C ILE A 217 -9.15 -11.35 -31.98
N SER A 218 -10.37 -11.03 -32.40
CA SER A 218 -11.28 -10.19 -31.61
C SER A 218 -11.63 -10.84 -30.27
N PHE A 219 -11.90 -12.15 -30.24
CA PHE A 219 -12.13 -12.87 -28.99
C PHE A 219 -10.91 -12.89 -28.07
N ALA A 220 -9.71 -13.06 -28.62
CA ALA A 220 -8.48 -13.02 -27.83
C ALA A 220 -8.19 -11.65 -27.23
N VAL A 221 -8.32 -10.58 -28.03
CA VAL A 221 -8.16 -9.20 -27.55
C VAL A 221 -9.21 -8.88 -26.49
N PHE A 222 -10.47 -9.28 -26.71
CA PHE A 222 -11.55 -9.11 -25.74
C PHE A 222 -11.26 -9.81 -24.41
N ALA A 223 -10.81 -11.06 -24.45
CA ALA A 223 -10.43 -11.82 -23.26
C ALA A 223 -9.29 -11.13 -22.48
N ILE A 224 -8.27 -10.61 -23.18
CA ILE A 224 -7.16 -9.87 -22.56
C ILE A 224 -7.62 -8.56 -21.93
N ILE A 225 -8.51 -7.80 -22.59
CA ILE A 225 -9.07 -6.56 -22.05
C ILE A 225 -9.85 -6.84 -20.77
N ILE A 226 -10.70 -7.87 -20.78
CA ILE A 226 -11.44 -8.30 -19.59
C ILE A 226 -10.48 -8.69 -18.46
N ASP A 227 -9.43 -9.45 -18.77
CA ASP A 227 -8.41 -9.85 -17.79
C ASP A 227 -7.72 -8.63 -17.14
N LEU A 228 -7.39 -7.61 -17.94
CA LEU A 228 -6.82 -6.34 -17.45
C LEU A 228 -7.78 -5.59 -16.53
N ILE A 229 -9.08 -5.56 -16.83
CA ILE A 229 -10.10 -4.92 -16.00
C ILE A 229 -10.21 -5.63 -14.65
N PHE A 230 -10.23 -6.97 -14.65
CA PHE A 230 -10.35 -7.76 -13.41
C PHE A 230 -9.06 -7.81 -12.58
N ARG A 231 -7.91 -7.40 -13.15
CA ARG A 231 -6.60 -7.46 -12.49
C ARG A 231 -6.59 -6.81 -11.11
N SER A 232 -7.16 -5.61 -10.97
CA SER A 232 -7.14 -4.85 -9.70
C SER A 232 -8.01 -5.51 -8.63
N LYS A 233 -9.19 -6.02 -9.03
CA LYS A 233 -10.14 -6.74 -8.17
C LYS A 233 -9.54 -8.05 -7.65
N ILE A 234 -8.99 -8.86 -8.55
CA ILE A 234 -8.36 -10.15 -8.21
C ILE A 234 -7.14 -9.95 -7.31
N LYS A 235 -6.32 -8.90 -7.54
CA LYS A 235 -5.10 -8.67 -6.75
C LYS A 235 -5.40 -8.50 -5.25
N LYS A 236 -6.48 -7.79 -4.90
CA LYS A 236 -6.85 -7.50 -3.50
C LYS A 236 -7.62 -8.63 -2.83
N LYS A 237 -8.29 -9.47 -3.61
CA LYS A 237 -9.12 -10.57 -3.11
C LYS A 237 -8.24 -11.72 -2.59
N GLN A 238 -8.54 -12.18 -1.37
CA GLN A 238 -7.83 -13.26 -0.67
C GLN A 238 -8.65 -14.54 -0.58
N GLU A 239 -9.96 -14.42 -0.43
CA GLU A 239 -10.94 -15.51 -0.48
C GLU A 239 -11.62 -15.50 -1.84
N PHE A 240 -11.88 -16.65 -2.44
CA PHE A 240 -12.42 -16.74 -3.80
C PHE A 240 -13.71 -17.54 -3.81
N ASP A 241 -14.66 -17.11 -4.64
CA ASP A 241 -15.90 -17.82 -4.87
C ASP A 241 -15.78 -18.68 -6.13
N ILE A 242 -16.64 -19.70 -6.26
CA ILE A 242 -16.71 -20.55 -7.47
C ILE A 242 -16.88 -19.68 -8.73
N LEU A 243 -17.70 -18.64 -8.64
CA LEU A 243 -17.96 -17.72 -9.75
C LEU A 243 -16.72 -16.96 -10.21
N ASP A 244 -15.80 -16.59 -9.31
CA ASP A 244 -14.56 -15.92 -9.70
C ASP A 244 -13.68 -16.85 -10.54
N SER A 245 -13.52 -18.10 -10.08
CA SER A 245 -12.72 -19.09 -10.78
C SER A 245 -13.33 -19.45 -12.13
N VAL A 246 -14.61 -19.82 -12.16
CA VAL A 246 -15.32 -20.22 -13.38
C VAL A 246 -15.34 -19.09 -14.39
N GLY A 247 -15.57 -17.85 -13.97
CA GLY A 247 -15.53 -16.68 -14.85
C GLY A 247 -14.15 -16.51 -15.52
N ILE A 248 -13.07 -16.58 -14.74
CA ILE A 248 -11.70 -16.44 -15.27
C ILE A 248 -11.33 -17.61 -16.19
N ILE A 249 -11.72 -18.84 -15.85
CA ILE A 249 -11.51 -20.02 -16.70
C ILE A 249 -12.24 -19.83 -18.04
N PHE A 250 -13.49 -19.40 -18.02
CA PHE A 250 -14.29 -19.19 -19.23
C PHE A 250 -13.66 -18.10 -20.13
N ILE A 251 -13.23 -16.98 -19.55
CA ILE A 251 -12.47 -15.93 -20.26
C ILE A 251 -11.19 -16.51 -20.86
N GLY A 252 -10.47 -17.35 -20.11
CA GLY A 252 -9.28 -18.04 -20.59
C GLY A 252 -9.56 -18.97 -21.79
N ILE A 253 -10.65 -19.74 -21.75
CA ILE A 253 -11.09 -20.60 -22.85
C ILE A 253 -11.40 -19.74 -24.10
N ILE A 254 -12.13 -18.63 -23.93
CA ILE A 254 -12.39 -17.68 -25.02
C ILE A 254 -11.08 -17.13 -25.61
N GLY A 255 -10.12 -16.76 -24.75
CA GLY A 255 -8.81 -16.30 -25.20
C GLY A 255 -7.97 -17.38 -25.90
N CYS A 256 -8.24 -18.65 -25.63
CA CYS A 256 -7.51 -19.75 -26.26
C CYS A 256 -7.91 -20.03 -27.72
N PHE A 257 -9.06 -19.52 -28.19
CA PHE A 257 -9.50 -19.71 -29.59
C PHE A 257 -8.48 -19.18 -30.61
N PHE A 258 -7.67 -18.18 -30.24
CA PHE A 258 -6.60 -17.69 -31.07
C PHE A 258 -5.24 -18.05 -30.49
N ALA A 259 -4.56 -19.01 -31.14
CA ALA A 259 -3.20 -19.43 -30.84
C ALA A 259 -2.91 -19.72 -29.35
N ALA A 260 -3.91 -20.15 -28.59
CA ALA A 260 -3.83 -20.35 -27.14
C ALA A 260 -3.41 -19.09 -26.34
N SER A 261 -3.69 -17.87 -26.83
CA SER A 261 -3.31 -16.63 -26.14
C SER A 261 -3.89 -16.49 -24.73
N GLY A 262 -5.04 -17.13 -24.46
CA GLY A 262 -5.69 -17.21 -23.16
C GLY A 262 -5.09 -18.23 -22.18
N ILE A 263 -4.04 -18.96 -22.52
CA ILE A 263 -3.51 -20.06 -21.69
C ILE A 263 -3.11 -19.60 -20.29
N PHE A 264 -2.54 -18.41 -20.15
CA PHE A 264 -2.15 -17.88 -18.84
C PHE A 264 -3.33 -17.34 -18.03
N ILE A 265 -4.39 -16.88 -18.69
CA ILE A 265 -5.65 -16.51 -18.05
C ILE A 265 -6.32 -17.79 -17.52
N LEU A 266 -6.32 -18.86 -18.32
CA LEU A 266 -6.84 -20.17 -17.94
C LEU A 266 -6.06 -20.73 -16.74
N LEU A 267 -4.73 -20.71 -16.78
CA LEU A 267 -3.88 -21.12 -15.66
C LEU A 267 -4.16 -20.30 -14.40
N LYS A 268 -4.45 -19.00 -14.53
CA LYS A 268 -4.87 -18.14 -13.42
C LYS A 268 -6.19 -18.59 -12.83
N GLY A 269 -7.16 -18.91 -13.67
CA GLY A 269 -8.44 -19.47 -13.27
C GLY A 269 -8.30 -20.80 -12.51
N VAL A 270 -7.41 -21.68 -12.97
CA VAL A 270 -7.10 -22.97 -12.32
C VAL A 270 -6.44 -22.77 -10.96
N ILE A 271 -5.48 -21.85 -10.83
CA ILE A 271 -4.86 -21.56 -9.52
C ILE A 271 -5.93 -21.01 -8.54
N ILE A 272 -6.81 -20.13 -9.00
CA ILE A 272 -7.92 -19.61 -8.19
C ILE A 272 -8.90 -20.73 -7.82
N PHE A 273 -9.15 -21.68 -8.73
CA PHE A 273 -9.96 -22.87 -8.45
C PHE A 273 -9.34 -23.72 -7.34
N LEU A 274 -8.03 -23.97 -7.41
CA LEU A 274 -7.33 -24.74 -6.38
C LEU A 274 -7.34 -24.03 -5.02
N LEU A 275 -7.30 -22.69 -5.01
CA LEU A 275 -7.42 -21.90 -3.79
C LEU A 275 -8.82 -22.03 -3.16
N LEU A 276 -9.87 -22.30 -3.92
CA LEU A 276 -11.23 -22.51 -3.37
C LEU A 276 -11.27 -23.63 -2.30
N PHE A 277 -10.43 -24.66 -2.45
CA PHE A 277 -10.42 -25.83 -1.56
C PHE A 277 -9.49 -25.66 -0.35
N GLY A 278 -8.72 -24.58 -0.29
CA GLY A 278 -7.81 -24.33 0.83
C GLY A 278 -8.39 -23.32 1.81
N ASN A 279 -7.90 -23.35 3.05
CA ASN A 279 -8.32 -22.42 4.08
C ASN A 279 -7.56 -21.09 3.93
N PRO A 280 -8.25 -19.95 3.86
CA PRO A 280 -7.61 -18.65 3.85
C PRO A 280 -6.89 -18.38 5.18
N PRO A 281 -5.80 -17.60 5.17
CA PRO A 281 -5.11 -17.23 6.40
C PRO A 281 -5.99 -16.28 7.25
N GLU A 282 -5.96 -16.46 8.56
CA GLU A 282 -6.72 -15.63 9.52
C GLU A 282 -6.30 -14.15 9.52
N GLU A 283 -5.05 -13.87 9.12
CA GLU A 283 -4.52 -12.51 9.00
C GLU A 283 -4.25 -12.13 7.54
N PRO A 284 -4.60 -10.89 7.13
CA PRO A 284 -4.36 -10.44 5.77
C PRO A 284 -2.85 -10.29 5.50
N LEU A 285 -2.33 -11.11 4.58
CA LEU A 285 -0.92 -11.14 4.14
C LEU A 285 -0.36 -9.82 3.59
N PHE A 286 -1.22 -8.87 3.22
CA PHE A 286 -0.84 -7.66 2.51
C PHE A 286 -1.37 -6.40 3.20
N VAL A 287 -0.95 -6.18 4.44
CA VAL A 287 -0.87 -4.80 4.94
C VAL A 287 0.40 -4.22 4.32
N GLU A 288 0.28 -3.63 3.12
CA GLU A 288 1.35 -2.82 2.55
C GLU A 288 1.58 -1.68 3.56
N LYS A 289 2.58 -1.85 4.45
CA LYS A 289 3.00 -0.83 5.41
C LYS A 289 3.19 0.43 4.59
N THR A 290 2.22 1.33 4.70
CA THR A 290 2.35 2.66 4.16
C THR A 290 3.51 3.24 4.95
N ILE A 291 4.67 3.33 4.30
CA ILE A 291 5.81 4.04 4.88
C ILE A 291 5.29 5.46 4.97
N GLU A 292 4.81 5.85 6.16
CA GLU A 292 4.54 7.24 6.48
C GLU A 292 5.80 7.99 6.08
N ALA A 293 5.64 8.91 5.13
CA ALA A 293 6.72 9.78 4.73
C ALA A 293 7.28 10.41 6.00
N PRO A 294 8.62 10.43 6.20
CA PRO A 294 9.20 11.05 7.39
C PRO A 294 8.62 12.45 7.50
N ALA A 295 8.01 12.74 8.66
CA ALA A 295 7.36 14.00 8.96
C ALA A 295 8.27 15.13 8.46
N LYS A 296 7.73 15.98 7.56
CA LYS A 296 8.40 17.20 7.12
C LYS A 296 8.87 17.92 8.36
N ILE A 297 10.19 18.07 8.49
CA ILE A 297 10.81 18.94 9.48
C ILE A 297 10.19 20.33 9.24
N ILE A 298 9.49 20.83 10.26
CA ILE A 298 8.93 22.17 10.27
C ILE A 298 10.12 23.12 10.22
N GLU A 299 10.39 23.71 9.06
CA GLU A 299 11.34 24.80 8.94
C GLU A 299 10.83 26.01 9.71
N ALA A 300 11.67 26.53 10.60
CA ALA A 300 11.38 27.71 11.42
C ALA A 300 11.10 28.95 10.53
N PRO A 301 10.22 29.86 10.98
CA PRO A 301 9.73 30.95 10.15
C PRO A 301 10.84 31.97 9.82
N ILE A 302 11.18 32.06 8.54
CA ILE A 302 12.00 33.14 7.98
C ILE A 302 11.15 34.41 7.93
N LYS A 303 11.56 35.42 8.71
CA LYS A 303 11.02 36.80 8.65
C LYS A 303 11.13 37.33 7.22
N LYS A 304 9.99 37.60 6.57
CA LYS A 304 9.92 38.38 5.33
C LYS A 304 9.67 39.85 5.65
N THR A 305 10.54 40.71 5.14
CA THR A 305 10.36 42.16 4.99
C THR A 305 9.40 42.47 3.82
N PRO A 306 8.71 43.62 3.84
CA PRO A 306 7.61 43.92 2.93
C PRO A 306 8.09 44.51 1.59
N PRO A 307 7.47 44.16 0.44
CA PRO A 307 7.59 44.94 -0.78
C PRO A 307 6.47 45.97 -0.92
N LYS A 308 6.89 47.12 -1.48
CA LYS A 308 6.13 48.34 -1.74
C LYS A 308 5.01 48.18 -2.79
N GLU A 309 3.95 48.95 -2.58
CA GLU A 309 2.85 49.24 -3.49
C GLU A 309 3.30 49.91 -4.82
N LYS A 310 2.50 49.70 -5.87
CA LYS A 310 2.00 50.74 -6.79
C LYS A 310 0.74 50.24 -7.55
N PRO A 311 -0.13 51.14 -8.05
CA PRO A 311 -1.57 50.84 -8.15
C PRO A 311 -2.22 51.10 -9.53
N ILE A 312 -3.50 50.71 -9.62
CA ILE A 312 -4.63 51.23 -10.45
C ILE A 312 -4.83 50.73 -11.89
N GLY A 313 -6.07 50.28 -12.14
CA GLY A 313 -6.86 50.43 -13.38
C GLY A 313 -7.48 49.09 -13.83
N GLY A 314 -8.77 48.91 -14.13
CA GLY A 314 -9.96 49.78 -14.20
C GLY A 314 -11.15 48.93 -14.71
N ASP A 315 -12.35 49.35 -14.33
CA ASP A 315 -13.73 49.02 -14.75
C ASP A 315 -14.04 47.97 -15.85
N GLN A 316 -15.08 47.15 -15.63
CA GLN A 316 -16.43 47.38 -16.21
C GLN A 316 -17.48 46.31 -15.80
N LYS A 317 -18.71 46.81 -15.61
CA LYS A 317 -19.99 46.14 -15.32
C LYS A 317 -20.53 45.39 -16.55
N GLU A 318 -21.38 44.38 -16.34
CA GLU A 318 -22.70 44.34 -16.99
C GLU A 318 -23.67 43.36 -16.31
N GLU A 319 -24.96 43.55 -16.59
CA GLU A 319 -26.10 43.40 -15.69
C GLU A 319 -27.12 42.39 -16.30
N THR A 320 -27.92 41.75 -15.44
CA THR A 320 -29.34 41.34 -15.66
C THR A 320 -29.74 40.09 -16.49
N LYS A 321 -30.45 39.12 -15.86
CA LYS A 321 -31.94 38.90 -15.91
C LYS A 321 -32.37 37.50 -15.46
N GLU A 322 -33.30 37.45 -14.48
CA GLU A 322 -34.18 36.31 -14.18
C GLU A 322 -35.33 36.16 -15.22
N PRO A 323 -36.07 35.03 -15.23
CA PRO A 323 -37.33 34.98 -14.45
C PRO A 323 -37.72 33.62 -13.80
N VAL A 324 -38.31 33.75 -12.61
CA VAL A 324 -39.41 33.07 -11.89
C VAL A 324 -40.27 32.03 -12.66
N ILE A 325 -40.68 30.92 -11.98
CA ILE A 325 -42.08 30.44 -11.77
C ILE A 325 -42.15 29.13 -10.92
N ILE A 326 -42.85 29.22 -9.75
CA ILE A 326 -43.93 28.37 -9.15
C ILE A 326 -43.77 26.83 -9.23
N GLY A 327 -43.88 25.99 -8.20
CA GLY A 327 -44.38 26.07 -6.82
C GLY A 327 -45.27 24.84 -6.54
N GLU A 328 -45.00 24.03 -5.50
CA GLU A 328 -46.01 23.12 -4.90
C GLU A 328 -45.59 22.62 -3.50
N LYS A 329 -46.60 22.34 -2.65
CA LYS A 329 -46.56 22.29 -1.18
C LYS A 329 -46.82 20.89 -0.61
N LYS A 330 -46.16 20.60 0.53
CA LYS A 330 -46.56 19.76 1.71
C LYS A 330 -46.50 18.22 1.59
N PRO A 331 -46.48 17.44 2.72
CA PRO A 331 -46.61 17.81 4.13
C PRO A 331 -45.56 17.26 5.15
N PHE A 332 -45.58 17.93 6.30
CA PHE A 332 -45.20 17.56 7.67
C PHE A 332 -45.19 16.05 8.02
N ILE A 333 -44.13 15.57 8.70
CA ILE A 333 -44.15 14.36 9.53
C ILE A 333 -43.48 14.68 10.88
N GLU A 334 -44.15 14.25 11.95
CA GLU A 334 -43.99 14.58 13.36
C GLU A 334 -42.63 14.18 13.98
N GLU A 335 -42.13 15.06 14.87
CA GLU A 335 -41.03 14.81 15.79
C GLU A 335 -41.38 13.70 16.78
N LYS A 336 -40.63 12.59 16.73
CA LYS A 336 -40.63 11.60 17.80
C LYS A 336 -39.49 11.91 18.78
N LYS A 337 -39.82 12.63 19.86
CA LYS A 337 -38.95 12.79 21.04
C LYS A 337 -38.62 11.41 21.61
N ILE A 338 -37.36 10.98 21.47
CA ILE A 338 -36.86 9.80 22.19
C ILE A 338 -36.23 10.29 23.49
N VAL A 339 -36.85 9.90 24.60
CA VAL A 339 -36.39 10.13 25.96
C VAL A 339 -35.20 9.21 26.22
N ILE A 340 -34.06 9.77 26.63
CA ILE A 340 -32.90 9.02 27.12
C ILE A 340 -33.17 8.63 28.58
N PRO A 341 -33.21 7.34 28.94
CA PRO A 341 -33.17 6.93 30.34
C PRO A 341 -31.76 7.22 30.88
N LYS A 342 -31.69 8.12 31.86
CA LYS A 342 -30.53 8.26 32.75
C LYS A 342 -30.41 7.00 33.61
N GLU A 343 -29.15 6.68 33.91
CA GLU A 343 -28.67 5.67 34.85
C GLU A 343 -28.64 4.22 34.35
N GLU A 344 -27.47 3.79 33.89
CA GLU A 344 -26.90 2.53 34.38
C GLU A 344 -25.36 2.51 34.28
N LYS A 345 -24.74 2.69 35.45
CA LYS A 345 -23.47 2.16 35.93
C LYS A 345 -22.26 2.18 34.98
N GLU A 346 -21.35 3.08 35.33
CA GLU A 346 -19.91 3.02 35.04
C GLU A 346 -19.39 1.58 35.15
N LYS A 347 -19.27 0.89 34.02
CA LYS A 347 -18.31 -0.20 33.86
C LYS A 347 -17.09 0.41 33.22
N GLU A 348 -16.09 0.65 34.06
CA GLU A 348 -14.73 0.95 33.64
C GLU A 348 -14.32 -0.10 32.61
N ILE A 349 -14.21 0.33 31.33
CA ILE A 349 -13.77 -0.55 30.26
C ILE A 349 -12.28 -0.76 30.48
N GLU A 350 -11.94 -1.87 31.12
CA GLU A 350 -10.55 -2.25 31.35
C GLU A 350 -9.83 -2.32 29.99
N LEU A 351 -8.83 -1.45 29.82
CA LEU A 351 -7.99 -1.34 28.62
C LEU A 351 -7.36 -2.69 28.30
N ARG A 352 -7.95 -3.46 27.36
CA ARG A 352 -7.27 -4.58 26.70
C ARG A 352 -6.32 -4.06 25.62
N LEU A 353 -5.36 -3.23 26.02
CA LEU A 353 -4.18 -3.01 25.21
C LEU A 353 -3.37 -4.31 25.27
N HIS A 354 -3.32 -5.08 24.18
CA HIS A 354 -2.55 -6.31 24.11
C HIS A 354 -1.12 -6.03 24.59
N GLU A 355 -0.66 -6.75 25.60
CA GLU A 355 0.65 -6.50 26.23
C GLU A 355 1.83 -6.61 25.26
N SER A 356 1.62 -7.27 24.12
CA SER A 356 2.56 -7.41 23.02
C SER A 356 2.82 -6.12 22.24
N LEU A 357 1.96 -5.10 22.38
CA LEU A 357 2.10 -3.83 21.66
C LEU A 357 2.96 -2.80 22.39
N LEU A 358 3.33 -3.06 23.65
CA LEU A 358 4.16 -2.16 24.45
C LEU A 358 5.64 -2.59 24.35
N PRO A 359 6.55 -1.74 23.84
CA PRO A 359 7.95 -2.10 23.64
C PRO A 359 8.77 -2.16 24.93
N VAL A 360 8.12 -2.11 26.10
CA VAL A 360 8.79 -1.99 27.40
C VAL A 360 8.64 -3.28 28.21
N LYS A 361 9.76 -3.78 28.74
CA LYS A 361 9.81 -5.06 29.46
C LYS A 361 9.38 -4.92 30.93
N ASP A 362 9.66 -3.78 31.55
CA ASP A 362 9.41 -3.56 32.97
C ASP A 362 7.95 -3.19 33.25
N GLU A 363 7.34 -3.83 34.24
CA GLU A 363 5.91 -3.67 34.57
C GLU A 363 5.56 -2.24 35.02
N LYS A 364 6.48 -1.54 35.68
CA LYS A 364 6.29 -0.14 36.09
C LYS A 364 6.20 0.79 34.89
N ASP A 365 7.06 0.57 33.90
CA ASP A 365 7.07 1.37 32.69
C ASP A 365 5.92 1.01 31.75
N LYS A 366 5.48 -0.26 31.73
CA LYS A 366 4.24 -0.65 31.05
C LYS A 366 3.03 0.09 31.60
N LYS A 367 2.94 0.30 32.92
CA LYS A 367 1.85 1.08 33.54
C LYS A 367 1.92 2.56 33.11
N LEU A 368 3.11 3.16 33.15
CA LEU A 368 3.33 4.53 32.67
C LEU A 368 2.97 4.70 31.19
N VAL A 369 3.35 3.74 30.34
CA VAL A 369 3.05 3.78 28.91
C VAL A 369 1.56 3.53 28.66
N LYS A 370 0.90 2.60 29.37
CA LYS A 370 -0.56 2.45 29.30
C LYS A 370 -1.27 3.75 29.71
N GLU A 371 -0.82 4.38 30.79
CA GLU A 371 -1.35 5.66 31.26
C GLU A 371 -1.16 6.76 30.19
N TYR A 372 0.02 6.82 29.58
CA TYR A 372 0.35 7.76 28.50
C TYR A 372 -0.52 7.54 27.25
N PHE A 373 -0.68 6.30 26.78
CA PHE A 373 -1.56 5.99 25.64
C PHE A 373 -3.04 6.22 25.96
N SER A 374 -3.50 5.93 27.18
CA SER A 374 -4.87 6.25 27.60
C SER A 374 -5.14 7.76 27.69
N LYS A 375 -4.10 8.57 27.94
CA LYS A 375 -4.18 10.03 27.92
C LYS A 375 -4.20 10.62 26.49
N ILE A 376 -3.66 9.89 25.51
CA ILE A 376 -3.50 10.39 24.14
C ILE A 376 -4.56 9.86 23.19
N PHE A 377 -5.00 8.61 23.36
CA PHE A 377 -5.98 7.97 22.48
C PHE A 377 -7.18 7.49 23.29
N THR A 378 -8.29 8.18 23.12
CA THR A 378 -9.59 7.82 23.68
C THR A 378 -10.30 6.86 22.74
N LEU A 379 -10.41 5.59 23.17
CA LEU A 379 -11.21 4.60 22.46
C LEU A 379 -12.68 5.05 22.39
N LEU A 380 -13.18 5.27 21.17
CA LEU A 380 -14.58 5.58 20.92
C LEU A 380 -15.49 4.52 21.55
N SER A 381 -16.47 4.97 22.33
CA SER A 381 -17.46 4.07 22.93
C SER A 381 -18.22 3.30 21.84
N LYS A 382 -18.77 2.14 22.20
CA LYS A 382 -19.56 1.31 21.27
C LYS A 382 -20.79 2.08 20.76
N ASP A 383 -21.40 2.89 21.61
CA ASP A 383 -22.58 3.69 21.29
C ASP A 383 -22.25 4.79 20.28
N LEU A 384 -21.13 5.50 20.47
CA LEU A 384 -20.66 6.52 19.52
C LEU A 384 -20.33 5.91 18.14
N ARG A 385 -19.74 4.70 18.12
CA ARG A 385 -19.49 3.99 16.86
C ARG A 385 -20.78 3.61 16.13
N ASN A 386 -21.84 3.30 16.86
CA ASN A 386 -23.14 3.02 16.25
C ASN A 386 -23.77 4.30 15.70
N HIS A 387 -23.73 5.41 16.45
CA HIS A 387 -24.21 6.71 15.96
C HIS A 387 -23.51 7.16 14.66
N ILE A 388 -22.19 6.98 14.56
CA ILE A 388 -21.43 7.28 13.33
C ILE A 388 -21.83 6.37 12.17
N LYS A 389 -22.14 5.10 12.44
CA LYS A 389 -22.60 4.16 11.40
C LYS A 389 -23.96 4.57 10.85
N ASP A 390 -24.85 5.05 11.72
CA ASP A 390 -26.21 5.45 11.38
C ASP A 390 -26.26 6.79 10.59
N LEU A 391 -25.18 7.58 10.62
CA LEU A 391 -25.03 8.74 9.73
C LEU A 391 -25.02 8.29 8.25
N LYS A 392 -25.89 8.90 7.44
CA LYS A 392 -26.00 8.71 5.97
C LYS A 392 -24.90 9.46 5.21
N ILE A 393 -23.64 9.31 5.63
CA ILE A 393 -22.46 9.94 5.02
C ILE A 393 -21.58 8.90 4.32
N SER A 394 -20.68 9.34 3.44
CA SER A 394 -19.82 8.43 2.68
C SER A 394 -18.80 7.71 3.58
N ASP A 395 -18.32 6.53 3.17
CA ASP A 395 -17.31 5.78 3.93
C ASP A 395 -15.98 6.55 4.09
N LYS A 396 -15.70 7.50 3.19
CA LYS A 396 -14.53 8.39 3.27
C LYS A 396 -14.70 9.36 4.43
N ASP A 397 -15.88 10.00 4.53
CA ASP A 397 -16.17 10.99 5.58
C ASP A 397 -16.28 10.32 6.95
N LYS A 398 -16.78 9.08 7.02
CA LYS A 398 -16.77 8.26 8.25
C LYS A 398 -15.34 8.04 8.76
N LYS A 399 -14.38 7.78 7.87
CA LYS A 399 -12.98 7.58 8.26
C LYS A 399 -12.32 8.88 8.75
N GLU A 400 -12.59 9.99 8.08
CA GLU A 400 -12.08 11.30 8.48
C GLU A 400 -12.64 11.70 9.86
N LEU A 401 -13.95 11.51 10.07
CA LEU A 401 -14.61 11.73 11.35
C LEU A 401 -13.99 10.89 12.48
N LEU A 402 -13.70 9.62 12.22
CA LEU A 402 -13.05 8.74 13.20
C LEU A 402 -11.64 9.20 13.56
N ASN A 403 -10.90 9.77 12.61
CA ASN A 403 -9.57 10.32 12.85
C ASN A 403 -9.63 11.60 13.69
N GLU A 404 -10.59 12.49 13.41
CA GLU A 404 -10.81 13.72 14.18
C GLU A 404 -11.17 13.41 15.64
N LEU A 405 -12.01 12.40 15.85
CA LEU A 405 -12.44 11.98 17.18
C LEU A 405 -11.34 11.33 18.02
N ALA A 406 -10.34 10.71 17.39
CA ALA A 406 -9.30 9.95 18.09
C ALA A 406 -8.45 10.80 19.05
N PHE A 407 -8.43 12.12 18.85
CA PHE A 407 -7.65 13.08 19.63
C PHE A 407 -8.48 13.90 20.62
N LEU A 408 -9.78 13.64 20.73
CA LEU A 408 -10.70 14.35 21.62
C LEU A 408 -10.96 13.57 22.90
N THR A 409 -11.12 14.24 24.03
CA THR A 409 -11.57 13.60 25.27
C THR A 409 -12.96 12.99 25.08
N LYS A 410 -13.36 12.02 25.92
CA LYS A 410 -14.68 11.36 25.79
C LYS A 410 -15.84 12.35 25.80
N GLU A 411 -15.74 13.41 26.60
CA GLU A 411 -16.75 14.47 26.70
C GLU A 411 -16.80 15.32 25.42
N GLU A 412 -15.64 15.66 24.86
CA GLU A 412 -15.52 16.38 23.59
C GLU A 412 -15.99 15.53 22.40
N GLN A 413 -15.73 14.22 22.40
CA GLN A 413 -16.21 13.28 21.38
C GLN A 413 -17.74 13.28 21.31
N ILE A 414 -18.41 13.24 22.47
CA ILE A 414 -19.88 13.27 22.54
C ILE A 414 -20.41 14.59 21.97
N LYS A 415 -19.87 15.73 22.44
CA LYS A 415 -20.26 17.06 21.95
C LYS A 415 -20.02 17.23 20.45
N TYR A 416 -18.90 16.71 19.94
CA TYR A 416 -18.56 16.80 18.52
C TYR A 416 -19.51 15.97 17.65
N ILE A 417 -19.82 14.75 18.08
CA ILE A 417 -20.76 13.88 17.36
C ILE A 417 -22.16 14.47 17.37
N GLU A 418 -22.63 15.01 18.50
CA GLU A 418 -23.91 15.71 18.57
C GLU A 418 -23.96 16.93 17.64
N ALA A 419 -22.90 17.74 17.60
CA ALA A 419 -22.81 18.88 16.69
C ALA A 419 -22.87 18.44 15.21
N ILE A 420 -22.19 17.34 14.86
CA ILE A 420 -22.22 16.80 13.50
C ILE A 420 -23.57 16.19 13.16
N ILE A 421 -24.18 15.44 14.08
CA ILE A 421 -25.53 14.92 13.90
C ILE A 421 -26.51 16.06 13.63
N ASN A 422 -26.43 17.15 14.40
CA ASN A 422 -27.27 18.33 14.17
C ASN A 422 -27.02 18.96 12.80
N LEU A 423 -25.75 19.12 12.37
CA LEU A 423 -25.43 19.64 11.03
C LEU A 423 -26.00 18.78 9.90
N TYR A 424 -26.02 17.46 10.04
CA TYR A 424 -26.56 16.54 9.02
C TYR A 424 -28.07 16.30 9.12
N GLN A 425 -28.70 16.53 10.27
CA GLN A 425 -30.15 16.35 10.46
C GLN A 425 -30.98 17.54 9.97
N GLU A 426 -30.43 18.75 9.97
CA GLU A 426 -31.13 20.00 9.61
C GLU A 426 -31.32 20.20 8.09
N GLN A 427 -31.24 19.13 7.29
CA GLN A 427 -31.41 19.14 5.82
C GLN A 427 -30.50 20.14 5.07
N LEU A 428 -29.39 20.56 5.67
CA LEU A 428 -28.42 21.43 5.02
C LEU A 428 -27.83 20.75 3.78
N PRO A 429 -27.67 21.47 2.66
CA PRO A 429 -27.00 20.91 1.49
C PRO A 429 -25.58 20.46 1.82
N LEU A 430 -25.22 19.26 1.37
CA LEU A 430 -23.91 18.63 1.65
C LEU A 430 -22.72 19.55 1.36
N LYS A 431 -22.84 20.39 0.31
CA LYS A 431 -21.81 21.38 -0.06
C LYS A 431 -21.53 22.41 1.04
N LEU A 432 -22.55 22.85 1.79
CA LEU A 432 -22.35 23.79 2.90
C LEU A 432 -21.69 23.11 4.09
N ILE A 433 -22.07 21.87 4.38
CA ILE A 433 -21.47 21.09 5.47
C ILE A 433 -19.97 20.84 5.20
N GLU A 434 -19.60 20.49 3.98
CA GLU A 434 -18.19 20.32 3.58
C GLU A 434 -17.40 21.61 3.75
N ARG A 435 -17.96 22.75 3.32
CA ARG A 435 -17.34 24.08 3.48
C ARG A 435 -17.10 24.41 4.95
N ILE A 436 -18.10 24.22 5.81
CA ILE A 436 -17.97 24.45 7.26
C ILE A 436 -16.91 23.55 7.89
N ARG A 437 -16.84 22.26 7.50
CA ARG A 437 -15.82 21.32 8.01
C ARG A 437 -14.40 21.66 7.55
N SER A 438 -14.27 22.29 6.38
CA SER A 438 -12.97 22.68 5.83
C SER A 438 -12.39 23.96 6.44
N LEU A 439 -13.14 24.66 7.29
CA LEU A 439 -12.70 25.90 7.92
C LEU A 439 -11.52 25.63 8.87
N PRO A 440 -10.42 26.40 8.76
CA PRO A 440 -9.26 26.23 9.63
C PRO A 440 -9.61 26.57 11.09
N ASN A 441 -8.96 25.90 12.05
CA ASN A 441 -9.03 26.19 13.49
C ASN A 441 -10.42 26.06 14.16
N ILE A 442 -11.40 25.42 13.54
CA ILE A 442 -12.71 25.19 14.16
C ILE A 442 -12.63 24.07 15.21
N LYS A 443 -12.77 24.46 16.47
CA LYS A 443 -13.01 23.53 17.59
C LYS A 443 -14.45 22.98 17.57
N PRO A 444 -14.67 21.78 18.15
CA PRO A 444 -15.99 21.18 18.33
C PRO A 444 -17.09 22.12 18.83
N GLU A 445 -16.75 22.99 19.78
CA GLU A 445 -17.69 23.93 20.40
C GLU A 445 -18.19 25.01 19.43
N HIS A 446 -17.39 25.35 18.42
CA HIS A 446 -17.77 26.33 17.41
C HIS A 446 -18.73 25.71 16.39
N LEU A 447 -18.56 24.43 16.03
CA LEU A 447 -19.49 23.73 15.12
C LEU A 447 -20.92 23.71 15.67
N PHE A 448 -21.08 23.53 16.98
CA PHE A 448 -22.39 23.56 17.62
C PHE A 448 -23.06 24.94 17.45
N LYS A 449 -22.32 26.03 17.73
CA LYS A 449 -22.83 27.40 17.56
C LYS A 449 -23.15 27.74 16.11
N ILE A 450 -22.32 27.27 15.19
CA ILE A 450 -22.55 27.44 13.74
C ILE A 450 -23.82 26.70 13.32
N ALA A 451 -24.01 25.45 13.76
CA ALA A 451 -25.21 24.68 13.48
C ALA A 451 -26.48 25.36 14.04
N GLU A 452 -26.40 25.86 15.27
CA GLU A 452 -27.51 26.56 15.94
C GLU A 452 -27.89 27.86 15.21
N GLN A 453 -26.90 28.63 14.74
CA GLN A 453 -27.15 29.86 13.98
C GLN A 453 -27.73 29.58 12.59
N LEU A 454 -27.23 28.56 11.88
CA LEU A 454 -27.73 28.16 10.56
C LEU A 454 -29.19 27.70 10.59
N LYS A 455 -29.65 27.14 11.73
CA LYS A 455 -31.02 26.67 11.92
C LYS A 455 -32.09 27.77 11.72
N PHE A 456 -31.74 29.02 12.01
CA PHE A 456 -32.68 30.15 11.96
C PHE A 456 -32.53 31.00 10.69
N MET A 457 -31.64 30.61 9.78
CA MET A 457 -31.33 31.33 8.54
C MET A 457 -31.99 30.65 7.34
N ASP A 458 -32.41 31.44 6.35
CA ASP A 458 -32.78 30.89 5.05
C ASP A 458 -31.56 30.45 4.24
N PHE A 459 -31.77 29.77 3.10
CA PHE A 459 -30.65 29.20 2.33
C PHE A 459 -29.66 30.27 1.82
N GLU A 460 -30.13 31.46 1.44
CA GLU A 460 -29.26 32.53 0.96
C GLU A 460 -28.45 33.15 2.10
N GLU A 461 -29.07 33.30 3.27
CA GLU A 461 -28.42 33.74 4.50
C GLU A 461 -27.39 32.74 5.00
N GLN A 462 -27.70 31.43 4.93
CA GLN A 462 -26.76 30.35 5.26
C GLN A 462 -25.51 30.43 4.37
N GLU A 463 -25.67 30.64 3.06
CA GLU A 463 -24.54 30.73 2.14
C GLU A 463 -23.67 31.96 2.42
N LYS A 464 -24.29 33.12 2.64
CA LYS A 464 -23.59 34.36 3.02
C LYS A 464 -22.87 34.21 4.37
N PHE A 465 -23.48 33.52 5.33
CA PHE A 465 -22.89 33.28 6.64
C PHE A 465 -21.68 32.34 6.56
N VAL A 466 -21.76 31.24 5.81
CA VAL A 466 -20.61 30.35 5.59
C VAL A 466 -19.49 31.08 4.86
N GLN A 467 -19.80 31.89 3.84
CA GLN A 467 -18.80 32.70 3.15
C GLN A 467 -18.15 33.75 4.07
N TYR A 468 -18.92 34.33 4.99
CA TYR A 468 -18.37 35.20 6.03
C TYR A 468 -17.39 34.44 6.93
N LEU A 469 -17.72 33.23 7.37
CA LEU A 469 -16.83 32.40 8.17
C LEU A 469 -15.54 32.04 7.41
N GLU A 470 -15.63 31.70 6.13
CA GLU A 470 -14.44 31.40 5.29
C GLU A 470 -13.48 32.58 5.18
N ASN A 471 -14.00 33.81 5.16
CA ASN A 471 -13.19 35.02 5.07
C ASN A 471 -12.59 35.45 6.41
N ASN A 472 -13.06 34.91 7.54
CA ASN A 472 -12.71 35.37 8.89
C ASN A 472 -12.21 34.27 9.85
N ALA A 473 -12.16 33.00 9.41
CA ALA A 473 -11.57 31.86 10.13
C ALA A 473 -10.07 31.74 9.85
#